data_AF-A0A016WPF2-F1
#
_entry.id   AF-A0A016WPF2-F1
#
_cell.length_a   1.000
_cell.length_b   1.000
_cell.length_c   1.000
_cell.angle_alpha   90.00
_cell.angle_beta   90.00
_cell.angle_gamma   90.00
#
_symmetry.space_group_name_H-M   'P 1'
#
loop_
_entity.id
_entity.type
_entity.pdbx_description
1 polymer ?
#
loop_
_entity_poly.entity_id
_entity_poly.type
_entity_poly.pdbx_seq_one_letter_code
_entity_poly.pdbx_strand_id
1 'polypeptide(L)'
;MVYHLPESKTMSIKGTVKRAPLFHPYSRRFHLVLLLACGFCCTTFMRMHFAITMTCMVNSTAVSLMEEEMFYPEHFNKTLMDNLIEQSHEADSERQCERRAEDGHTIVVDYGGTLVWSHQMQNLIFSGTFWGALLVVGPSTLIYHRCSPRLLLFAAVGVYIISTAVTPPLAVQAGATAVFMARVFMGFGEGFVIPSINAIIANWFPIDEKSTVLALYTAGNQFAGAVGNPLAAGFCASSFGWPAVFYFIACIGIIWCLLWIFSSSDQPRKCSRMSDKERAYLTSKVVHRPNRANKASSVPYARMLLSAPFLAQMFCIWV
;
A
#
# COMPACT_ATOMS: atom_id res chain seq x y z
N MET A 1 49.29 -27.39 -8.20
CA MET A 1 48.57 -27.16 -9.47
C MET A 1 47.88 -25.82 -9.39
N VAL A 2 48.42 -24.87 -10.12
CA VAL A 2 47.99 -23.47 -10.23
C VAL A 2 46.92 -23.42 -11.32
N TYR A 3 45.70 -22.99 -11.00
CA TYR A 3 44.72 -22.62 -12.03
C TYR A 3 44.79 -21.11 -12.24
N HIS A 4 45.54 -20.71 -13.27
CA HIS A 4 45.51 -19.38 -13.85
C HIS A 4 44.11 -19.12 -14.43
N LEU A 5 43.37 -18.19 -13.82
CA LEU A 5 42.23 -17.55 -14.46
C LEU A 5 42.76 -16.50 -15.45
N PRO A 6 42.30 -16.49 -16.71
CA PRO A 6 42.74 -15.49 -17.68
C PRO A 6 42.19 -14.12 -17.30
N GLU A 7 43.08 -13.14 -17.17
CA GLU A 7 42.75 -11.72 -17.07
C GLU A 7 41.87 -11.32 -18.25
N SER A 8 40.56 -11.19 -18.01
CA SER A 8 39.70 -10.52 -18.96
C SER A 8 40.10 -9.05 -18.95
N LYS A 9 40.69 -8.59 -20.05
CA LYS A 9 41.08 -7.20 -20.29
C LYS A 9 39.91 -6.28 -19.97
N THR A 10 39.94 -5.66 -18.79
CA THR A 10 39.14 -4.49 -18.49
C THR A 10 39.68 -3.37 -19.38
N MET A 11 39.07 -3.25 -20.56
CA MET A 11 39.22 -2.07 -21.41
C MET A 11 38.76 -0.87 -20.60
N SER A 12 39.74 -0.19 -20.00
CA SER A 12 39.59 1.06 -19.27
C SER A 12 39.10 2.13 -20.25
N ILE A 13 37.79 2.21 -20.44
CA ILE A 13 37.16 3.40 -21.04
C ILE A 13 37.22 4.49 -19.96
N LYS A 14 38.39 5.11 -19.81
CA LYS A 14 38.57 6.41 -19.14
C LYS A 14 38.02 7.51 -20.06
N GLY A 15 36.71 7.46 -20.30
CA GLY A 15 35.93 8.65 -20.61
C GLY A 15 35.15 8.95 -19.35
N THR A 16 35.50 9.99 -18.60
CA THR A 16 34.70 10.47 -17.47
C THR A 16 33.36 10.97 -18.02
N VAL A 17 32.39 10.05 -18.15
CA VAL A 17 31.00 10.40 -18.46
C VAL A 17 30.54 11.32 -17.33
N LYS A 18 30.27 12.59 -17.64
CA LYS A 18 29.83 13.59 -16.66
C LYS A 18 28.61 13.06 -15.90
N ARG A 19 28.64 13.14 -14.57
CA ARG A 19 27.54 12.72 -13.71
C ARG A 19 26.30 13.55 -14.07
N ALA A 20 25.23 12.88 -14.47
CA ALA A 20 23.95 13.54 -14.70
C ALA A 20 23.20 13.63 -13.36
N PRO A 21 22.94 14.83 -12.81
CA PRO A 21 22.34 14.99 -11.48
C PRO A 21 20.96 14.34 -11.39
N LEU A 22 20.70 13.67 -10.26
CA LEU A 22 19.42 13.01 -9.99
C LEU A 22 18.28 14.03 -9.80
N PHE A 23 18.53 15.10 -9.06
CA PHE A 23 17.56 16.16 -8.78
C PHE A 23 17.59 17.25 -9.85
N HIS A 24 17.10 16.92 -11.04
CA HIS A 24 16.92 17.89 -12.09
C HIS A 24 15.47 17.83 -12.59
N PRO A 25 14.74 18.95 -12.69
CA PRO A 25 13.32 18.95 -13.02
C PRO A 25 13.02 18.34 -14.40
N TYR A 26 13.98 18.34 -15.32
CA TYR A 26 13.86 17.69 -16.64
C TYR A 26 14.41 16.26 -16.70
N SER A 27 14.93 15.70 -15.59
CA SER A 27 15.44 14.33 -15.58
C SER A 27 14.29 13.31 -15.59
N ARG A 28 14.37 12.30 -16.48
CA ARG A 28 13.38 11.22 -16.49
C ARG A 28 13.46 10.34 -15.25
N ARG A 29 14.65 10.23 -14.65
CA ARG A 29 14.88 9.48 -13.41
C ARG A 29 14.12 10.12 -12.25
N PHE A 30 14.20 11.43 -12.10
CA PHE A 30 13.46 12.16 -11.07
C PHE A 30 11.94 11.96 -11.18
N HIS A 31 11.39 12.13 -12.39
CA HIS A 31 9.96 11.86 -12.65
C HIS A 31 9.56 10.42 -12.32
N LEU A 32 10.43 9.45 -12.62
CA LEU A 32 10.17 8.05 -12.28
C LEU A 32 10.13 7.85 -10.75
N VAL A 33 11.03 8.49 -9.99
CA VAL A 33 10.98 8.41 -8.51
C VAL A 33 9.69 9.03 -7.98
N LEU A 34 9.29 10.20 -8.49
CA LEU A 34 8.04 10.83 -8.08
C LEU A 34 6.82 9.97 -8.41
N LEU A 35 6.79 9.32 -9.57
CA LEU A 35 5.72 8.38 -9.93
C LEU A 35 5.69 7.15 -9.03
N LEU A 36 6.85 6.60 -8.67
CA LEU A 36 6.96 5.48 -7.73
C LEU A 36 6.50 5.90 -6.31
N ALA A 37 6.92 7.07 -5.84
CA ALA A 37 6.50 7.63 -4.56
C ALA A 37 4.99 7.88 -4.52
N CYS A 38 4.43 8.46 -5.58
CA CYS A 38 2.98 8.68 -5.72
C CYS A 38 2.21 7.34 -5.80
N GLY A 39 2.75 6.34 -6.49
CA GLY A 39 2.13 5.01 -6.59
C GLY A 39 2.09 4.32 -5.24
N PHE A 40 3.21 4.35 -4.52
CA PHE A 40 3.30 3.80 -3.17
C PHE A 40 2.38 4.55 -2.19
N CYS A 41 2.30 5.88 -2.31
CA CYS A 41 1.34 6.68 -1.57
C CYS A 41 -0.11 6.24 -1.85
N CYS A 42 -0.48 6.03 -3.12
CA CYS A 42 -1.83 5.60 -3.49
C CYS A 42 -2.17 4.22 -2.91
N THR A 43 -1.26 3.25 -3.02
CA THR A 43 -1.48 1.90 -2.46
C THR A 43 -1.57 1.92 -0.94
N THR A 44 -0.70 2.68 -0.27
CA THR A 44 -0.76 2.85 1.19
C THR A 44 -2.07 3.51 1.60
N PHE A 45 -2.53 4.54 0.88
CA PHE A 45 -3.78 5.21 1.20
C PHE A 45 -4.98 4.26 1.00
N MET A 46 -5.03 3.50 -0.09
CA MET A 46 -6.04 2.45 -0.27
C MET A 46 -6.01 1.39 0.84
N ARG A 47 -4.86 1.14 1.46
CA ARG A 47 -4.78 0.23 2.62
C ARG A 47 -5.26 0.88 3.93
N MET A 48 -4.88 2.12 4.17
CA MET A 48 -5.10 2.80 5.45
C MET A 48 -6.49 3.41 5.57
N HIS A 49 -7.10 3.89 4.48
CA HIS A 49 -8.42 4.54 4.54
C HIS A 49 -9.50 3.59 5.11
N PHE A 50 -9.36 2.28 4.87
CA PHE A 50 -10.31 1.28 5.35
C PHE A 50 -10.53 1.37 6.86
N ALA A 51 -9.48 1.69 7.63
CA ALA A 51 -9.56 1.82 9.08
C ALA A 51 -10.47 2.95 9.54
N ILE A 52 -10.38 4.09 8.86
CA ILE A 52 -11.17 5.28 9.17
C ILE A 52 -12.58 5.14 8.62
N THR A 53 -12.74 4.54 7.43
CA THR A 53 -14.08 4.25 6.92
C THR A 53 -14.81 3.22 7.76
N MET A 54 -14.10 2.33 8.47
CA MET A 54 -14.70 1.34 9.34
C MET A 54 -15.52 1.99 10.45
N THR A 55 -15.00 3.05 11.05
CA THR A 55 -15.70 3.77 12.12
C THR A 55 -16.94 4.51 11.62
N CYS A 56 -17.00 4.83 10.31
CA CYS A 56 -18.14 5.53 9.73
C CYS A 56 -19.15 4.61 9.02
N MET A 57 -18.79 3.36 8.71
CA MET A 57 -19.73 2.38 8.14
C MET A 57 -20.40 1.48 9.19
N VAL A 58 -19.75 1.26 10.34
CA VAL A 58 -20.27 0.42 11.42
C VAL A 58 -21.10 1.23 12.41
N ASN A 59 -22.26 0.72 12.78
CA ASN A 59 -23.06 1.28 13.86
C ASN A 59 -22.41 0.96 15.22
N SER A 60 -21.66 1.92 15.77
CA SER A 60 -20.90 1.72 17.01
C SER A 60 -21.82 1.48 18.22
N THR A 61 -22.98 2.13 18.26
CA THR A 61 -23.97 1.98 19.34
C THR A 61 -24.55 0.57 19.35
N ALA A 62 -25.02 0.07 18.20
CA ALA A 62 -25.57 -1.28 18.10
C ALA A 62 -24.52 -2.36 18.44
N VAL A 63 -23.27 -2.18 18.04
CA VAL A 63 -22.18 -3.11 18.37
C VAL A 63 -21.88 -3.11 19.87
N SER A 64 -21.87 -1.94 20.52
CA SER A 64 -21.66 -1.87 21.98
C SER A 64 -22.76 -2.57 22.77
N LEU A 65 -24.02 -2.44 22.35
CA LEU A 65 -25.15 -3.13 22.98
C LEU A 65 -25.06 -4.66 22.83
N MET A 66 -24.62 -5.15 21.67
CA MET A 66 -24.41 -6.58 21.46
C MET A 66 -23.28 -7.14 22.33
N GLU A 67 -22.23 -6.36 22.59
CA GLU A 67 -21.15 -6.78 23.49
C GLU A 67 -21.59 -6.78 24.95
N GLU A 68 -22.39 -5.78 25.37
CA GLU A 68 -22.99 -5.78 26.70
C GLU A 68 -23.92 -6.98 26.90
N GLU A 69 -24.76 -7.30 25.92
CA GLU A 69 -25.62 -8.50 25.95
C GLU A 69 -24.79 -9.79 26.06
N MET A 70 -23.65 -9.87 25.37
CA MET A 70 -22.78 -11.05 25.37
C MET A 70 -21.97 -11.20 26.66
N PHE A 71 -21.49 -10.11 27.26
CA PHE A 71 -20.57 -10.15 28.41
C PHE A 71 -21.27 -9.96 29.76
N TYR A 72 -22.39 -9.23 29.82
CA TYR A 72 -23.16 -8.95 31.03
C TYR A 72 -24.66 -9.25 30.86
N PRO A 73 -25.05 -10.52 30.66
CA PRO A 73 -26.44 -10.89 30.39
C PRO A 73 -27.39 -10.55 31.54
N GLU A 74 -26.91 -10.38 32.78
CA GLU A 74 -27.75 -10.05 33.94
C GLU A 74 -28.17 -8.57 34.03
N HIS A 75 -27.48 -7.65 33.34
CA HIS A 75 -27.80 -6.21 33.36
C HIS A 75 -28.62 -5.74 32.15
N PHE A 76 -28.81 -6.60 31.15
CA PHE A 76 -29.44 -6.22 29.88
C PHE A 76 -30.97 -6.23 29.97
N ASN A 77 -31.56 -5.09 30.33
CA ASN A 77 -33.02 -4.91 30.35
C ASN A 77 -33.48 -4.24 29.05
N LYS A 78 -33.79 -5.06 28.04
CA LYS A 78 -34.08 -4.65 26.64
C LYS A 78 -35.09 -3.50 26.53
N THR A 79 -36.12 -3.52 27.38
CA THR A 79 -37.18 -2.50 27.40
C THR A 79 -36.70 -1.13 27.87
N LEU A 80 -35.70 -1.05 28.75
CA LEU A 80 -35.14 0.23 29.21
C LEU A 80 -34.29 0.86 28.10
N MET A 81 -33.54 0.05 27.36
CA MET A 81 -32.68 0.51 26.27
C MET A 81 -33.47 0.96 25.05
N ASP A 82 -34.51 0.22 24.66
CA ASP A 82 -35.39 0.63 23.56
C ASP A 82 -36.04 2.01 23.85
N ASN A 83 -36.43 2.27 25.11
CA ASN A 83 -36.97 3.57 25.54
C ASN A 83 -35.91 4.70 25.52
N LEU A 84 -34.65 4.40 25.84
CA LEU A 84 -33.55 5.37 25.77
C LEU A 84 -33.17 5.71 24.32
N ILE A 85 -33.28 4.73 23.41
CA ILE A 85 -33.05 4.91 21.97
C ILE A 85 -34.15 5.78 21.37
N GLU A 86 -35.43 5.56 21.75
CA GLU A 86 -36.56 6.35 21.26
C GLU A 86 -36.48 7.83 21.70
N GLN A 87 -35.92 8.12 22.88
CA GLN A 87 -35.66 9.49 23.35
C GLN A 87 -34.52 10.20 22.60
N SER A 88 -33.59 9.47 22.00
CA SER A 88 -32.41 10.05 21.32
C SER A 88 -32.71 10.59 19.91
N HIS A 89 -33.86 10.26 19.35
CA HIS A 89 -34.24 10.59 17.97
C HIS A 89 -34.78 12.03 17.75
N GLU A 90 -35.00 12.82 18.81
CA GLU A 90 -35.70 14.12 18.71
C GLU A 90 -34.82 15.40 18.72
N ALA A 91 -33.49 15.34 18.75
CA ALA A 91 -32.65 16.55 18.84
C ALA A 91 -31.77 16.80 17.60
N ASP A 92 -32.14 17.82 16.80
CA ASP A 92 -31.45 18.26 15.57
C ASP A 92 -30.49 19.45 15.80
N SER A 93 -29.39 19.42 15.05
CA SER A 93 -28.54 20.49 14.51
C SER A 93 -27.44 21.26 15.30
N GLU A 94 -26.37 21.49 14.52
CA GLU A 94 -25.24 22.45 14.59
C GLU A 94 -23.93 22.17 15.40
N ARG A 95 -22.86 21.96 14.59
CA ARG A 95 -21.42 22.35 14.69
C ARG A 95 -20.42 21.57 15.58
N GLN A 96 -19.36 21.10 14.90
CA GLN A 96 -18.15 20.42 15.38
C GLN A 96 -17.25 21.29 16.28
N CYS A 97 -16.93 20.76 17.47
CA CYS A 97 -15.60 20.32 17.95
C CYS A 97 -15.75 19.99 19.44
N GLU A 98 -15.54 18.72 19.81
CA GLU A 98 -15.55 18.12 21.17
C GLU A 98 -16.59 18.67 22.16
N ARG A 99 -17.81 18.10 22.15
CA ARG A 99 -18.81 18.33 23.19
C ARG A 99 -18.79 17.18 24.22
N ARG A 100 -18.42 17.52 25.44
CA ARG A 100 -18.85 16.79 26.64
C ARG A 100 -20.26 17.27 26.98
N ALA A 101 -21.22 16.38 27.17
CA ALA A 101 -22.54 16.78 27.69
C ALA A 101 -22.38 17.35 29.10
N GLU A 102 -23.25 18.30 29.51
CA GLU A 102 -23.26 18.83 30.90
C GLU A 102 -23.43 17.73 31.96
N ASP A 103 -23.90 16.56 31.54
CA ASP A 103 -24.22 15.41 32.38
C ASP A 103 -23.08 14.37 32.47
N GLY A 104 -21.91 14.66 31.89
CA GLY A 104 -20.71 13.85 32.01
C GLY A 104 -20.60 12.64 31.06
N HIS A 105 -21.63 12.35 30.26
CA HIS A 105 -21.59 11.30 29.25
C HIS A 105 -20.85 11.74 27.96
N THR A 106 -20.09 10.82 27.39
CA THR A 106 -19.33 11.02 26.15
C THR A 106 -20.26 10.94 24.94
N ILE A 107 -20.32 12.00 24.14
CA ILE A 107 -21.10 12.01 22.89
C ILE A 107 -20.33 11.20 21.84
N VAL A 108 -20.83 10.00 21.54
CA VAL A 108 -20.33 9.19 20.43
C VAL A 108 -20.81 9.85 19.14
N VAL A 109 -19.88 10.29 18.29
CA VAL A 109 -20.22 10.82 16.96
C VAL A 109 -20.66 9.64 16.10
N ASP A 110 -21.96 9.47 15.95
CA ASP A 110 -22.53 8.49 15.02
C ASP A 110 -22.51 9.08 13.60
N TYR A 111 -21.81 8.39 12.70
CA TYR A 111 -21.72 8.76 11.28
C TYR A 111 -22.88 8.18 10.46
N GLY A 112 -23.90 7.60 11.10
CA GLY A 112 -25.03 6.97 10.42
C GLY A 112 -24.67 5.63 9.79
N GLY A 113 -23.74 4.89 10.40
CA GLY A 113 -23.35 3.55 9.95
C GLY A 113 -24.51 2.58 10.03
N THR A 114 -24.75 1.80 8.97
CA THR A 114 -25.86 0.82 8.91
C THR A 114 -25.42 -0.61 9.17
N LEU A 115 -24.11 -0.87 9.20
CA LEU A 115 -23.55 -2.22 9.28
C LEU A 115 -23.30 -2.60 10.73
N VAL A 116 -23.78 -3.78 11.14
CA VAL A 116 -23.58 -4.30 12.50
C VAL A 116 -22.52 -5.39 12.44
N TRP A 117 -21.26 -5.03 12.71
CA TRP A 117 -20.12 -5.95 12.68
C TRP A 117 -19.38 -5.93 14.02
N SER A 118 -19.27 -7.09 14.68
CA SER A 118 -18.56 -7.24 15.96
C SER A 118 -17.08 -6.91 15.83
N HIS A 119 -16.44 -6.39 16.89
CA HIS A 119 -15.03 -6.02 16.90
C HIS A 119 -14.09 -7.16 16.43
N GLN A 120 -14.42 -8.41 16.75
CA GLN A 120 -13.70 -9.58 16.24
C GLN A 120 -13.75 -9.69 14.71
N MET A 121 -14.93 -9.49 14.11
CA MET A 121 -15.10 -9.48 12.66
C MET A 121 -14.37 -8.29 12.02
N GLN A 122 -14.41 -7.12 12.65
CA GLN A 122 -13.68 -5.95 12.17
C GLN A 122 -12.18 -6.24 12.07
N ASN A 123 -11.60 -6.79 13.14
CA ASN A 123 -10.20 -7.19 13.20
C ASN A 123 -9.86 -8.28 12.17
N LEU A 124 -10.77 -9.23 11.95
CA LEU A 124 -10.61 -10.26 10.93
C LEU A 124 -10.54 -9.63 9.53
N ILE A 125 -11.45 -8.70 9.20
CA ILE A 125 -11.44 -7.95 7.93
C ILE A 125 -10.13 -7.16 7.75
N PHE A 126 -9.64 -6.49 8.79
CA PHE A 126 -8.34 -5.80 8.74
C PHE A 126 -7.19 -6.77 8.46
N SER A 127 -7.19 -7.92 9.13
CA SER A 127 -6.13 -8.92 8.98
C SER A 127 -6.10 -9.57 7.59
N GLY A 128 -7.22 -9.53 6.84
CA GLY A 128 -7.35 -10.16 5.52
C GLY A 128 -6.25 -9.74 4.53
N THR A 129 -5.85 -8.47 4.50
CA THR A 129 -4.75 -8.01 3.63
C THR A 129 -3.43 -8.67 3.95
N PHE A 130 -3.14 -8.88 5.23
CA PHE A 130 -1.89 -9.52 5.65
C PHE A 130 -1.89 -11.01 5.33
N TRP A 131 -3.03 -11.69 5.49
CA TRP A 131 -3.19 -13.08 5.04
C TRP A 131 -2.97 -13.23 3.54
N GLY A 132 -3.57 -12.35 2.73
CA GLY A 132 -3.36 -12.35 1.29
C GLY A 132 -1.90 -12.07 0.91
N ALA A 133 -1.28 -11.08 1.55
CA ALA A 133 0.12 -10.74 1.31
C ALA A 133 1.06 -11.92 1.66
N LEU A 134 0.84 -12.59 2.79
CA LEU A 134 1.65 -13.73 3.24
C LEU A 134 1.67 -14.86 2.20
N LEU A 135 0.52 -15.17 1.59
CA LEU A 135 0.42 -16.20 0.56
C LEU A 135 1.21 -15.87 -0.70
N VAL A 136 1.31 -14.59 -1.05
CA VAL A 136 1.90 -14.13 -2.32
C VAL A 136 3.36 -13.72 -2.20
N VAL A 137 3.83 -13.28 -1.03
CA VAL A 137 5.21 -12.80 -0.83
C VAL A 137 6.23 -13.85 -1.26
N GLY A 138 6.07 -15.12 -0.89
CA GLY A 138 6.96 -16.20 -1.34
C GLY A 138 7.00 -16.35 -2.87
N PRO A 139 5.86 -16.69 -3.51
CA PRO A 139 5.76 -16.82 -4.97
C PRO A 139 6.17 -15.57 -5.75
N SER A 140 5.95 -14.37 -5.21
CA SER A 140 6.26 -13.09 -5.88
C SER A 140 7.73 -12.99 -6.28
N THR A 141 8.63 -13.54 -5.45
CA THR A 141 10.08 -13.55 -5.69
C THR A 141 10.48 -14.45 -6.87
N LEU A 142 9.71 -15.49 -7.17
CA LEU A 142 9.94 -16.39 -8.29
C LEU A 142 9.40 -15.79 -9.60
N ILE A 143 8.20 -15.22 -9.54
CA ILE A 143 7.53 -14.58 -10.69
C ILE A 143 8.35 -13.39 -11.21
N TYR A 144 9.08 -12.72 -10.32
CA TYR A 144 10.00 -11.64 -10.66
C TYR A 144 10.99 -11.98 -11.80
N HIS A 145 11.43 -13.24 -11.91
CA HIS A 145 12.39 -13.65 -12.93
C HIS A 145 11.79 -13.79 -14.33
N ARG A 146 10.46 -13.88 -14.45
CA ARG A 146 9.77 -14.17 -15.71
C ARG A 146 8.91 -13.01 -16.21
N CYS A 147 8.49 -12.11 -15.31
CA CYS A 147 7.58 -11.01 -15.64
C CYS A 147 8.29 -9.65 -15.61
N SER A 148 7.79 -8.70 -16.42
CA SER A 148 8.29 -7.33 -16.35
C SER A 148 7.88 -6.66 -15.03
N PRO A 149 8.81 -6.05 -14.28
CA PRO A 149 8.51 -5.37 -13.02
C PRO A 149 7.51 -4.22 -13.17
N ARG A 150 7.50 -3.58 -14.35
CA ARG A 150 6.54 -2.51 -14.69
C ARG A 150 5.11 -3.03 -14.74
N LEU A 151 4.91 -4.19 -15.37
CA LEU A 151 3.59 -4.79 -15.53
C LEU A 151 3.10 -5.37 -14.21
N LEU A 152 4.01 -5.96 -13.42
CA LEU A 152 3.69 -6.42 -12.07
C LEU A 152 3.21 -5.29 -11.17
N LEU A 153 3.90 -4.13 -11.18
CA LEU A 153 3.45 -2.98 -10.40
C LEU A 153 2.09 -2.45 -10.88
N PHE A 154 1.88 -2.37 -12.20
CA PHE A 154 0.59 -1.95 -12.76
C PHE A 154 -0.55 -2.90 -12.36
N ALA A 155 -0.33 -4.21 -12.48
CA ALA A 155 -1.30 -5.23 -12.09
C ALA A 155 -1.59 -5.20 -10.59
N ALA A 156 -0.55 -5.02 -9.75
CA ALA A 156 -0.70 -4.90 -8.30
C ALA A 156 -1.59 -3.71 -7.92
N VAL A 157 -1.34 -2.53 -8.50
CA VAL A 157 -2.19 -1.35 -8.25
C VAL A 157 -3.60 -1.54 -8.84
N GLY A 158 -3.74 -2.24 -9.97
CA GLY A 158 -5.05 -2.64 -10.50
C GLY A 158 -5.87 -3.48 -9.53
N VAL A 159 -5.25 -4.48 -8.88
CA VAL A 159 -5.88 -5.31 -7.85
C VAL A 159 -6.36 -4.46 -6.66
N TYR A 160 -5.54 -3.48 -6.25
CA TYR A 160 -5.88 -2.51 -5.22
C TYR A 160 -7.13 -1.68 -5.57
N ILE A 161 -7.18 -1.12 -6.78
CA ILE A 161 -8.30 -0.32 -7.27
C ILE A 161 -9.57 -1.16 -7.32
N ILE A 162 -9.50 -2.38 -7.89
CA ILE A 162 -10.67 -3.27 -8.02
C ILE A 162 -11.20 -3.65 -6.65
N SER A 163 -10.33 -4.08 -5.72
CA SER A 163 -10.75 -4.45 -4.37
C SER A 163 -11.41 -3.27 -3.65
N THR A 164 -10.83 -2.07 -3.76
CA THR A 164 -11.37 -0.85 -3.15
C THR A 164 -12.73 -0.48 -3.74
N ALA A 165 -12.88 -0.47 -5.06
CA ALA A 165 -14.12 -0.07 -5.74
C ALA A 165 -15.28 -1.05 -5.50
N VAL A 166 -14.97 -2.33 -5.32
CA VAL A 166 -15.94 -3.40 -5.07
C VAL A 166 -16.32 -3.51 -3.59
N THR A 167 -15.56 -2.89 -2.67
CA THR A 167 -15.81 -2.98 -1.22
C THR A 167 -17.19 -2.42 -0.82
N PRO A 168 -17.63 -1.22 -1.26
CA PRO A 168 -18.96 -0.71 -0.89
C PRO A 168 -20.14 -1.59 -1.28
N PRO A 169 -20.28 -2.06 -2.55
CA PRO A 169 -21.41 -2.93 -2.90
C PRO A 169 -21.34 -4.28 -2.18
N LEU A 170 -20.15 -4.84 -1.95
CA LEU A 170 -20.01 -6.09 -1.17
C LEU A 170 -20.43 -5.91 0.29
N ALA A 171 -20.08 -4.80 0.92
CA ALA A 171 -20.43 -4.52 2.31
C ALA A 171 -21.95 -4.47 2.51
N VAL A 172 -22.68 -3.86 1.57
CA VAL A 172 -24.15 -3.71 1.63
C VAL A 172 -24.88 -4.98 1.23
N GLN A 173 -24.44 -5.69 0.19
CA GLN A 173 -25.22 -6.80 -0.39
C GLN A 173 -24.81 -8.19 0.11
N ALA A 174 -23.53 -8.38 0.43
CA ALA A 174 -22.95 -9.70 0.73
C ALA A 174 -22.34 -9.81 2.14
N GLY A 175 -22.28 -8.70 2.87
CA GLY A 175 -21.88 -8.66 4.28
C GLY A 175 -20.37 -8.81 4.53
N ALA A 176 -20.02 -9.00 5.80
CA ALA A 176 -18.64 -8.95 6.31
C ALA A 176 -17.68 -9.95 5.64
N THR A 177 -18.13 -11.18 5.39
CA THR A 177 -17.30 -12.24 4.80
C THR A 177 -16.85 -11.88 3.38
N ALA A 178 -17.72 -11.27 2.58
CA ALA A 178 -17.38 -10.85 1.24
C ALA A 178 -16.35 -9.72 1.25
N VAL A 179 -16.48 -8.77 2.19
CA VAL A 179 -15.48 -7.71 2.41
C VAL A 179 -14.15 -8.33 2.82
N PHE A 180 -14.13 -9.30 3.76
CA PHE A 180 -12.91 -10.01 4.13
C PHE A 180 -12.21 -10.63 2.92
N MET A 181 -12.94 -11.33 2.05
CA MET A 181 -12.37 -11.93 0.84
C MET A 181 -11.82 -10.88 -0.13
N ALA A 182 -12.50 -9.73 -0.28
CA ALA A 182 -11.99 -8.61 -1.08
C ALA A 182 -10.68 -8.05 -0.48
N ARG A 183 -10.56 -7.97 0.85
CA ARG A 183 -9.34 -7.52 1.53
C ARG A 183 -8.19 -8.53 1.39
N VAL A 184 -8.49 -9.83 1.38
CA VAL A 184 -7.50 -10.88 1.05
C VAL A 184 -7.00 -10.72 -0.38
N PHE A 185 -7.91 -10.50 -1.34
CA PHE A 185 -7.53 -10.25 -2.73
C PHE A 185 -6.66 -8.99 -2.88
N MET A 186 -6.94 -7.92 -2.13
CA MET A 186 -6.08 -6.74 -2.07
C MET A 186 -4.66 -7.09 -1.59
N GLY A 187 -4.55 -7.97 -0.60
CA GLY A 187 -3.28 -8.48 -0.08
C GLY A 187 -2.40 -9.15 -1.15
N PHE A 188 -3.01 -9.75 -2.18
CA PHE A 188 -2.24 -10.30 -3.29
C PHE A 188 -1.50 -9.21 -4.05
N GLY A 189 -2.12 -8.05 -4.25
CA GLY A 189 -1.46 -6.89 -4.82
C GLY A 189 -0.27 -6.44 -3.96
N GLU A 190 -0.46 -6.37 -2.64
CA GLU A 190 0.56 -5.88 -1.69
C GLU A 190 1.87 -6.68 -1.77
N GLY A 191 1.76 -8.01 -1.89
CA GLY A 191 2.93 -8.89 -2.02
C GLY A 191 3.82 -8.58 -3.23
N PHE A 192 3.27 -7.97 -4.29
CA PHE A 192 4.01 -7.62 -5.50
C PHE A 192 4.52 -6.18 -5.54
N VAL A 193 3.98 -5.25 -4.74
CA VAL A 193 4.32 -3.81 -4.82
C VAL A 193 5.80 -3.58 -4.52
N ILE A 194 6.27 -3.95 -3.33
CA ILE A 194 7.65 -3.68 -2.90
C ILE A 194 8.70 -4.39 -3.76
N PRO A 195 8.57 -5.69 -4.09
CA PRO A 195 9.51 -6.36 -5.00
C PRO A 195 9.58 -5.71 -6.38
N SER A 196 8.43 -5.29 -6.93
CA SER A 196 8.37 -4.63 -8.24
C SER A 196 9.03 -3.26 -8.23
N ILE A 197 8.79 -2.44 -7.20
CA ILE A 197 9.45 -1.13 -7.03
C ILE A 197 10.96 -1.30 -6.92
N ASN A 198 11.42 -2.19 -6.03
CA ASN A 198 12.85 -2.43 -5.81
C ASN A 198 13.57 -2.90 -7.08
N ALA A 199 12.89 -3.70 -7.89
CA ALA A 199 13.39 -4.13 -9.18
C ALA A 199 13.49 -3.01 -10.22
N ILE A 200 12.46 -2.17 -10.31
CA ILE A 200 12.49 -1.00 -11.20
C ILE A 200 13.66 -0.10 -10.79
N ILE A 201 13.84 0.14 -9.49
CA ILE A 201 14.94 0.94 -8.96
C ILE A 201 16.30 0.29 -9.29
N ALA A 202 16.40 -1.03 -9.18
CA ALA A 202 17.63 -1.75 -9.49
C ALA A 202 18.07 -1.59 -10.96
N ASN A 203 17.11 -1.44 -11.88
CA ASN A 203 17.34 -1.29 -13.32
C ASN A 203 17.53 0.16 -13.78
N TRP A 204 17.03 1.13 -13.02
CA TRP A 204 16.99 2.54 -13.42
C TRP A 204 18.04 3.42 -12.71
N PHE A 205 18.57 2.99 -11.57
CA PHE A 205 19.47 3.81 -10.75
C PHE A 205 20.81 3.12 -10.48
N PRO A 206 21.93 3.88 -10.53
CA PRO A 206 23.24 3.40 -10.10
C PRO A 206 23.27 3.19 -8.58
N ILE A 207 24.20 2.35 -8.10
CA ILE A 207 24.29 1.93 -6.69
C ILE A 207 24.34 3.14 -5.74
N ASP A 208 25.08 4.18 -6.09
CA ASP A 208 25.27 5.39 -5.29
C ASP A 208 23.99 6.21 -5.08
N GLU A 209 22.96 6.01 -5.91
CA GLU A 209 21.70 6.77 -5.86
C GLU A 209 20.53 5.93 -5.29
N LYS A 210 20.71 4.61 -5.13
CA LYS A 210 19.61 3.70 -4.75
C LYS A 210 19.05 3.97 -3.36
N SER A 211 19.90 4.23 -2.37
CA SER A 211 19.47 4.51 -0.99
C SER A 211 18.60 5.76 -0.91
N THR A 212 19.00 6.83 -1.62
CA THR A 212 18.22 8.08 -1.70
C THR A 212 16.87 7.86 -2.37
N VAL A 213 16.82 7.07 -3.44
CA VAL A 213 15.56 6.74 -4.13
C VAL A 213 14.65 5.88 -3.24
N LEU A 214 15.23 4.93 -2.49
CA LEU A 214 14.50 4.14 -1.49
C LEU A 214 13.86 5.03 -0.43
N ALA A 215 14.63 5.98 0.12
CA ALA A 215 14.12 6.94 1.09
C ALA A 215 13.02 7.84 0.50
N LEU A 216 13.17 8.27 -0.76
CA LEU A 216 12.20 9.17 -1.38
C LEU A 216 10.87 8.47 -1.71
N TYR A 217 10.88 7.21 -2.17
CA TYR A 217 9.60 6.52 -2.41
C TYR A 217 8.90 6.15 -1.10
N THR A 218 9.64 5.76 -0.06
CA THR A 218 9.06 5.38 1.24
C THR A 218 8.42 6.57 1.95
N ALA A 219 8.87 7.81 1.68
CA ALA A 219 8.21 9.02 2.13
C ALA A 219 6.72 9.11 1.67
N GLY A 220 6.38 8.47 0.55
CA GLY A 220 4.99 8.36 0.08
C GLY A 220 4.06 7.67 1.09
N ASN A 221 4.56 6.73 1.89
CA ASN A 221 3.77 6.07 2.94
C ASN A 221 3.37 7.06 4.05
N GLN A 222 4.31 7.91 4.47
CA GLN A 222 4.05 8.92 5.50
C GLN A 222 3.07 9.97 5.00
N PHE A 223 3.20 10.37 3.73
CA PHE A 223 2.29 11.32 3.10
C PHE A 223 0.85 10.76 3.00
N ALA A 224 0.72 9.47 2.65
CA ALA A 224 -0.57 8.79 2.60
C ALA A 224 -1.30 8.83 3.96
N GLY A 225 -0.58 8.57 5.06
CA GLY A 225 -1.16 8.68 6.40
C GLY A 225 -1.51 10.12 6.79
N ALA A 226 -0.62 11.08 6.49
CA ALA A 226 -0.80 12.47 6.88
C ALA A 226 -1.98 13.16 6.17
N VAL A 227 -2.15 12.93 4.87
CA VAL A 227 -3.19 13.58 4.06
C VAL A 227 -4.41 12.69 3.88
N GLY A 228 -4.19 11.38 3.72
CA GLY A 228 -5.28 10.46 3.41
C GLY A 228 -6.24 10.24 4.57
N ASN A 229 -5.73 10.19 5.80
CA ASN A 229 -6.57 9.94 6.98
C ASN A 229 -7.57 11.09 7.23
N PRO A 230 -7.16 12.37 7.30
CA PRO A 230 -8.10 13.48 7.43
C PRO A 230 -9.09 13.56 6.26
N LEU A 231 -8.63 13.22 5.05
CA LEU A 231 -9.49 13.24 3.86
C LEU A 231 -10.61 12.21 3.96
N ALA A 232 -10.30 10.98 4.38
CA ALA A 232 -11.30 9.94 4.62
C ALA A 232 -12.30 10.36 5.70
N ALA A 233 -11.83 10.94 6.80
CA ALA A 233 -12.69 11.45 7.86
C ALA A 233 -13.63 12.59 7.38
N GLY A 234 -13.11 13.51 6.57
CA GLY A 234 -13.90 14.61 5.98
C GLY A 234 -15.02 14.12 5.06
N PHE A 235 -14.77 13.08 4.28
CA PHE A 235 -15.80 12.43 3.45
C PHE A 235 -16.83 11.68 4.30
N CYS A 236 -16.43 10.96 5.34
CA CYS A 236 -17.35 10.30 6.27
C CYS A 236 -18.30 11.31 6.95
N ALA A 237 -17.82 12.52 7.26
CA ALA A 237 -18.64 13.59 7.83
C ALA A 237 -19.53 14.32 6.81
N SER A 238 -19.34 14.07 5.51
CA SER A 238 -20.09 14.72 4.43
C SER A 238 -21.38 13.96 4.09
N SER A 239 -22.32 14.65 3.43
CA SER A 239 -23.57 14.04 2.94
C SER A 239 -23.38 12.92 1.91
N PHE A 240 -22.17 12.74 1.37
CA PHE A 240 -21.85 11.67 0.43
C PHE A 240 -21.61 10.31 1.12
N GLY A 241 -21.46 10.30 2.44
CA GLY A 241 -21.31 9.10 3.26
C GLY A 241 -19.99 8.34 3.03
N TRP A 242 -19.89 7.20 3.69
CA TRP A 242 -18.71 6.34 3.66
C TRP A 242 -18.37 5.73 2.28
N PRO A 243 -19.31 5.41 1.36
CA PRO A 243 -18.96 4.83 0.06
C PRO A 243 -18.14 5.77 -0.82
N ALA A 244 -18.32 7.09 -0.65
CA ALA A 244 -17.63 8.10 -1.45
C ALA A 244 -16.10 8.04 -1.28
N VAL A 245 -15.61 7.70 -0.08
CA VAL A 245 -14.18 7.55 0.20
C VAL A 245 -13.55 6.51 -0.71
N PHE A 246 -14.20 5.35 -0.85
CA PHE A 246 -13.73 4.23 -1.67
C PHE A 246 -13.66 4.59 -3.15
N TYR A 247 -14.69 5.24 -3.68
CA TYR A 247 -14.71 5.65 -5.08
C TYR A 247 -13.71 6.78 -5.36
N PHE A 248 -13.59 7.75 -4.46
CA PHE A 248 -12.64 8.85 -4.61
C PHE A 248 -11.19 8.33 -4.67
N ILE A 249 -10.81 7.45 -3.74
CA ILE A 249 -9.45 6.91 -3.73
C ILE A 249 -9.19 5.93 -4.89
N ALA A 250 -10.19 5.15 -5.31
CA ALA A 250 -10.11 4.32 -6.50
C ALA A 250 -9.87 5.17 -7.77
N CYS A 251 -10.55 6.30 -7.91
CA CYS A 251 -10.35 7.25 -9.02
C CYS A 251 -8.92 7.81 -9.06
N ILE A 252 -8.36 8.20 -7.91
CA ILE A 252 -6.96 8.64 -7.83
C ILE A 252 -6.01 7.52 -8.30
N GLY A 253 -6.27 6.29 -7.88
CA GLY A 253 -5.54 5.12 -8.34
C GLY A 253 -5.60 4.91 -9.86
N ILE A 254 -6.78 5.08 -10.46
CA ILE A 254 -6.98 4.96 -11.91
C ILE A 254 -6.16 6.04 -12.64
N ILE A 255 -6.20 7.29 -12.17
CA ILE A 255 -5.40 8.38 -12.72
C ILE A 255 -3.92 8.03 -12.65
N TRP A 256 -3.45 7.52 -11.51
CA TRP A 256 -2.07 7.05 -11.37
C TRP A 256 -1.74 5.92 -12.35
N CYS A 257 -2.62 4.94 -12.52
CA CYS A 257 -2.45 3.84 -13.48
C CYS A 257 -2.33 4.33 -14.93
N LEU A 258 -3.13 5.33 -15.33
CA LEU A 258 -3.02 5.97 -16.64
C LEU A 258 -1.67 6.67 -16.80
N LEU A 259 -1.28 7.49 -15.82
CA LEU A 259 0.04 8.15 -15.81
C LEU A 259 1.19 7.14 -15.85
N TRP A 260 1.04 6.01 -15.14
CA TRP A 260 2.01 4.93 -15.14
C TRP A 260 2.14 4.31 -16.52
N ILE A 261 1.05 3.93 -17.19
CA ILE A 261 1.10 3.33 -18.53
C ILE A 261 1.82 4.26 -19.52
N PHE A 262 1.49 5.55 -19.54
CA PHE A 262 2.07 6.50 -20.49
C PHE A 262 3.52 6.89 -20.19
N SER A 263 3.93 6.92 -18.92
CA SER A 263 5.25 7.41 -18.52
C SER A 263 6.28 6.31 -18.28
N SER A 264 5.85 5.13 -17.83
CA SER A 264 6.75 4.05 -17.44
C SER A 264 7.36 3.35 -18.65
N SER A 265 8.56 2.79 -18.47
CA SER A 265 9.24 1.97 -19.48
C SER A 265 10.13 0.97 -18.76
N ASP A 266 10.14 -0.27 -19.25
CA ASP A 266 10.83 -1.38 -18.56
C ASP A 266 12.35 -1.16 -18.46
N GLN A 267 12.91 -0.50 -19.47
CA GLN A 267 14.34 -0.27 -19.58
C GLN A 267 14.61 1.17 -19.98
N PRO A 268 15.67 1.80 -19.43
CA PRO A 268 16.08 3.13 -19.83
C PRO A 268 16.40 3.20 -21.33
N ARG A 269 16.86 2.09 -21.94
CA ARG A 269 17.13 2.01 -23.39
C ARG A 269 15.87 2.13 -24.26
N LYS A 270 14.72 1.65 -23.79
CA LYS A 270 13.45 1.71 -24.51
C LYS A 270 12.74 3.05 -24.36
N CYS A 271 13.25 3.94 -23.51
CA CYS A 271 12.71 5.29 -23.37
C CYS A 271 13.15 6.18 -24.54
N SER A 272 12.18 6.58 -25.36
CA SER A 272 12.36 7.62 -26.39
C SER A 272 12.59 9.02 -25.76
N ARG A 273 11.98 9.29 -24.60
CA ARG A 273 12.01 10.59 -23.90
C ARG A 273 13.25 10.87 -23.04
N MET A 274 14.32 10.08 -23.14
CA MET A 274 15.52 10.24 -22.30
C MET A 274 16.61 11.01 -23.05
N SER A 275 17.25 11.97 -22.39
CA SER A 275 18.37 12.71 -22.96
C SER A 275 19.57 11.77 -23.22
N ASP A 276 20.28 11.98 -24.33
CA ASP A 276 21.44 11.17 -24.71
C ASP A 276 22.55 11.18 -23.64
N LYS A 277 22.67 12.29 -22.89
CA LYS A 277 23.59 12.41 -21.75
C LYS A 277 23.23 11.44 -20.62
N GLU A 278 21.95 11.34 -20.29
CA GLU A 278 21.46 10.40 -19.27
C GLU A 278 21.57 8.95 -19.74
N ARG A 279 21.30 8.70 -21.03
CA ARG A 279 21.46 7.38 -21.65
C ARG A 279 22.89 6.87 -21.56
N ALA A 280 23.86 7.72 -21.90
CA ALA A 280 25.27 7.39 -21.83
C ALA A 280 25.72 7.14 -20.38
N TYR A 281 25.27 7.96 -19.44
CA TYR A 281 25.55 7.78 -18.00
C TYR A 281 25.03 6.45 -17.48
N LEU A 282 23.74 6.13 -17.72
CA LEU A 282 23.13 4.88 -17.25
C LEU A 282 23.75 3.64 -17.90
N THR A 283 24.09 3.69 -19.19
CA THR A 283 24.75 2.57 -19.87
C THR A 283 26.13 2.26 -19.26
N SER A 284 26.83 3.29 -18.77
CA SER A 284 28.15 3.14 -18.14
C SER A 284 28.11 2.72 -16.67
N LYS A 285 27.04 3.06 -15.93
CA LYS A 285 26.98 2.91 -14.46
C LYS A 285 25.96 1.89 -13.95
N VAL A 286 24.95 1.54 -14.74
CA VAL A 286 23.98 0.50 -14.37
C VAL A 286 24.52 -0.86 -14.79
N VAL A 287 24.86 -1.70 -13.81
CA VAL A 287 25.25 -3.09 -14.04
C VAL A 287 24.10 -3.81 -14.72
N HIS A 288 24.24 -4.05 -16.03
CA HIS A 288 23.29 -4.87 -16.76
C HIS A 288 23.46 -6.30 -16.30
N ARG A 289 22.49 -6.82 -15.54
CA ARG A 289 22.42 -8.27 -15.33
C ARG A 289 22.06 -8.88 -16.69
N PRO A 290 22.95 -9.65 -17.35
CA PRO A 290 22.54 -10.38 -18.53
C PRO A 290 21.36 -11.28 -18.12
N ASN A 291 20.40 -11.41 -19.03
CA ASN A 291 19.21 -12.23 -18.86
C ASN A 291 19.69 -13.67 -18.55
N ARG A 292 19.83 -14.03 -17.26
CA ARG A 292 20.33 -15.34 -16.81
C ARG A 292 19.18 -16.33 -16.98
N ALA A 293 18.83 -16.59 -18.23
CA ALA A 293 17.91 -17.66 -18.59
C ALA A 293 18.53 -19.04 -18.33
N ASN A 294 19.86 -19.15 -18.20
CA ASN A 294 20.56 -20.43 -18.06
C ASN A 294 21.60 -20.41 -16.95
N LYS A 295 21.15 -20.77 -15.74
CA LYS A 295 21.81 -21.54 -14.67
C LYS A 295 21.16 -21.13 -13.36
N ALA A 296 20.20 -21.94 -12.91
CA ALA A 296 19.78 -21.94 -11.52
C ALA A 296 20.98 -22.40 -10.68
N SER A 297 21.89 -21.48 -10.35
CA SER A 297 22.78 -21.71 -9.22
C SER A 297 21.86 -21.87 -8.02
N SER A 298 21.83 -23.05 -7.41
CA SER A 298 21.05 -23.31 -6.21
C SER A 298 21.34 -22.19 -5.21
N VAL A 299 20.33 -21.36 -4.97
CA VAL A 299 20.46 -20.23 -4.05
C VAL A 299 20.60 -20.86 -2.67
N PRO A 300 21.70 -20.61 -1.92
CA PRO A 300 21.95 -21.29 -0.66
C PRO A 300 21.09 -20.69 0.45
N TYR A 301 19.78 -20.92 0.42
CA TYR A 301 18.79 -20.34 1.34
C TYR A 301 19.18 -20.55 2.80
N ALA A 302 19.62 -21.76 3.18
CA ALA A 302 20.04 -22.06 4.55
C ALA A 302 21.21 -21.17 5.02
N ARG A 303 22.18 -20.88 4.15
CA ARG A 303 23.32 -20.00 4.49
C ARG A 303 22.92 -18.52 4.54
N MET A 304 21.94 -18.12 3.73
CA MET A 304 21.41 -16.75 3.77
C MET A 304 20.60 -16.51 5.05
N LEU A 305 19.77 -17.48 5.47
CA LEU A 305 18.97 -17.40 6.69
C LEU A 305 19.83 -17.43 7.97
N LEU A 306 20.95 -18.16 7.98
CA LEU A 306 21.87 -18.20 9.12
C LEU A 306 22.93 -17.08 9.11
N SER A 307 22.84 -16.11 8.19
CA SER A 307 23.83 -15.05 8.09
C SER A 307 23.63 -13.99 9.18
N ALA A 308 24.74 -13.52 9.78
CA ALA A 308 24.73 -12.44 10.77
C ALA A 308 23.94 -11.18 10.35
N PRO A 309 24.06 -10.65 9.11
CA PRO A 309 23.26 -9.50 8.69
C PRO A 309 21.76 -9.79 8.60
N PHE A 310 21.37 -11.02 8.22
CA PHE A 310 19.95 -11.41 8.22
C PHE A 310 19.39 -11.50 9.65
N LEU A 311 20.13 -12.14 10.56
CA LEU A 311 19.74 -12.24 11.97
C LEU A 311 19.66 -10.87 12.65
N ALA A 312 20.62 -9.98 12.37
CA ALA A 312 20.59 -8.60 12.86
C ALA A 312 19.37 -7.83 12.34
N GLN A 313 19.01 -8.00 11.06
CA GLN A 313 17.81 -7.39 10.49
C GLN A 313 16.52 -7.94 11.14
N MET A 314 16.43 -9.25 11.38
CA MET A 314 15.29 -9.87 12.06
C MET A 314 15.17 -9.38 13.49
N PHE A 315 16.27 -9.26 14.21
CA PHE A 315 16.30 -8.70 15.57
C PHE A 315 15.84 -7.24 15.58
N CYS A 316 16.30 -6.41 14.64
CA CYS A 316 15.93 -5.00 14.55
C CYS A 316 14.46 -4.77 14.15
N ILE A 317 13.82 -5.73 13.46
CA ILE A 317 12.39 -5.64 13.15
C ILE A 317 11.53 -6.05 14.35
N TRP A 318 12.10 -6.86 15.26
CA TRP A 318 11.37 -7.44 16.40
C TRP A 318 11.49 -6.61 17.69
N VAL A 319 12.59 -5.87 17.85
CA VAL A 319 12.82 -4.89 18.93
C VAL A 319 12.24 -3.54 18.56
#